data_AF-A0A838TXV4-F1
#
_entry.id   AF-A0A838TXV4-F1
#
_cell.length_a   1.000
_cell.length_b   1.000
_cell.length_c   1.000
_cell.angle_alpha   90.00
_cell.angle_beta   90.00
_cell.angle_gamma   90.00
#
_symmetry.space_group_name_H-M   'P 1'
#
loop_
_entity.id
_entity.type
_entity.pdbx_description
1 polymer ?
#
loop_
_entity_poly.entity_id
_entity_poly.type
_entity_poly.pdbx_seq_one_letter_code
_entity_poly.pdbx_strand_id
1 'polypeptide(L)'
;GPWLMYRGHLDKLSDNLLLGAVNAHQDGKVGSGMNLLDGKIESFPHIAREYKERGIKWVIIGDNNYGEGSSREHAAMTPRYLGCEAVIAKSFARIHETNLKKQGILALTFVDPLDYDKIMEDDRISITGLNDLRPKSTINCILHHNDGIEEISLQHSYNESQMEWFRAGSALNILRSMEDVEENENKLTR
;
A
#
# COMPACT_ATOMS: atom_id res chain seq x y z
N GLY A 1 17.19 14.30 8.19
CA GLY A 1 17.61 13.26 9.15
C GLY A 1 18.62 12.31 8.50
N PRO A 2 19.12 11.31 9.24
CA PRO A 2 20.17 10.39 8.78
C PRO A 2 19.79 9.65 7.50
N TRP A 3 18.50 9.36 7.30
CA TRP A 3 17.98 8.66 6.11
C TRP A 3 18.17 9.38 4.78
N LEU A 4 18.49 10.68 4.78
CA LEU A 4 18.71 11.44 3.55
C LEU A 4 19.86 10.87 2.71
N MET A 5 20.90 10.31 3.35
CA MET A 5 22.04 9.71 2.65
C MET A 5 21.67 8.47 1.84
N TYR A 6 20.52 7.84 2.13
CA TYR A 6 20.05 6.63 1.46
C TYR A 6 18.97 6.89 0.40
N ARG A 7 18.67 8.15 0.05
CA ARG A 7 17.60 8.48 -0.92
C ARG A 7 17.76 7.84 -2.29
N GLY A 8 18.98 7.55 -2.72
CA GLY A 8 19.29 6.82 -3.96
C GLY A 8 19.34 5.30 -3.82
N HIS A 9 19.16 4.75 -2.62
CA HIS A 9 19.32 3.33 -2.32
C HIS A 9 18.05 2.78 -1.66
N LEU A 10 17.05 2.46 -2.48
CA LEU A 10 15.69 2.12 -2.02
C LEU A 10 15.66 1.03 -0.94
N ASP A 11 16.49 -0.01 -1.08
CA ASP A 11 16.58 -1.08 -0.09
C ASP A 11 16.98 -0.56 1.31
N LYS A 12 18.10 0.16 1.44
CA LYS A 12 18.55 0.75 2.71
C LYS A 12 17.60 1.82 3.24
N LEU A 13 16.97 2.59 2.35
CA LEU A 13 15.98 3.58 2.76
C LEU A 13 14.74 2.91 3.36
N SER A 14 14.43 1.68 2.92
CA SER A 14 13.27 0.93 3.38
C SER A 14 13.38 0.45 4.82
N ASP A 15 14.57 0.50 5.43
CA ASP A 15 14.76 0.29 6.86
C ASP A 15 14.13 1.40 7.72
N ASN A 16 13.64 2.48 7.09
CA ASN A 16 12.87 3.54 7.74
C ASN A 16 11.34 3.37 7.58
N LEU A 17 10.85 2.25 7.04
CA LEU A 17 9.41 2.00 6.89
C LEU A 17 8.68 2.19 8.23
N LEU A 18 7.76 3.16 8.28
CA LEU A 18 6.83 3.38 9.41
C LEU A 18 7.49 3.52 10.79
N LEU A 19 8.79 3.85 10.90
CA LEU A 19 9.48 3.99 12.20
C LEU A 19 8.88 5.07 13.12
N GLY A 20 8.15 6.03 12.56
CA GLY A 20 7.44 7.07 13.32
C GLY A 20 5.93 6.84 13.45
N ALA A 21 5.40 5.72 12.95
CA ALA A 21 3.97 5.42 13.02
C ALA A 21 3.60 4.89 14.41
N VAL A 22 2.47 5.33 14.94
CA VAL A 22 1.90 4.83 16.19
C VAL A 22 1.01 3.62 15.88
N ASN A 23 1.25 2.50 16.54
CA ASN A 23 0.43 1.30 16.41
C ASN A 23 -0.85 1.43 17.27
N ALA A 24 -2.02 1.29 16.63
CA ALA A 24 -3.32 1.42 17.27
C ALA A 24 -3.65 0.28 18.26
N HIS A 25 -3.05 -0.91 18.11
CA HIS A 25 -3.36 -2.10 18.91
C HIS A 25 -2.31 -2.44 19.97
N GLN A 26 -1.18 -1.72 20.00
CA GLN A 26 -0.04 -2.01 20.88
C GLN A 26 0.22 -0.85 21.86
N ASP A 27 -0.81 -0.37 22.53
CA ASP A 27 -0.74 0.71 23.56
C ASP A 27 0.06 1.95 23.11
N GLY A 28 -0.02 2.31 21.83
CA GLY A 28 0.68 3.47 21.28
C GLY A 28 2.18 3.28 21.04
N LYS A 29 2.68 2.03 21.00
CA LYS A 29 4.06 1.75 20.56
C LYS A 29 4.32 2.37 19.19
N VAL A 30 5.51 2.96 19.06
CA VAL A 30 5.93 3.65 17.83
C VAL A 30 6.87 2.74 17.03
N GLY A 31 6.65 2.66 15.72
CA GLY A 31 7.53 1.98 14.78
C GLY A 31 7.59 0.46 14.89
N SER A 32 6.68 -0.16 15.65
CA SER A 32 6.65 -1.59 15.91
C SER A 32 5.24 -2.15 16.04
N GLY A 33 5.09 -3.45 15.79
CA GLY A 33 3.82 -4.17 15.90
C GLY A 33 4.03 -5.68 16.04
N MET A 34 2.94 -6.42 16.13
CA MET A 34 3.00 -7.88 16.23
C MET A 34 3.34 -8.52 14.88
N ASN A 35 4.38 -9.33 14.86
CA ASN A 35 4.68 -10.24 13.76
C ASN A 35 3.74 -11.45 13.85
N LEU A 36 2.85 -11.62 12.88
CA LEU A 36 1.84 -12.68 12.91
C LEU A 36 2.44 -14.07 12.62
N LEU A 37 3.73 -14.17 12.29
CA LEU A 37 4.42 -15.43 12.08
C LEU A 37 4.83 -16.12 13.37
N ASP A 38 5.19 -15.35 14.40
CA ASP A 38 5.71 -15.87 15.66
C ASP A 38 5.16 -15.18 16.92
N GLY A 39 4.30 -14.16 16.75
CA GLY A 39 3.66 -13.40 17.82
C GLY A 39 4.57 -12.38 18.51
N LYS A 40 5.79 -12.14 18.04
CA LYS A 40 6.71 -11.19 18.68
C LYS A 40 6.42 -9.75 18.27
N ILE A 41 6.76 -8.82 19.15
CA ILE A 41 6.71 -7.38 18.84
C ILE A 41 8.05 -6.96 18.24
N GLU A 42 8.02 -6.52 16.99
CA GLU A 42 9.22 -6.19 16.21
C GLU A 42 9.02 -4.90 15.42
N SER A 43 10.09 -4.35 14.85
CA SER A 43 9.99 -3.13 14.05
C SER A 43 9.27 -3.40 12.72
N PHE A 44 8.46 -2.46 12.25
CA PHE A 44 7.74 -2.61 10.98
C PHE A 44 8.64 -2.93 9.77
N PRO A 45 9.84 -2.33 9.62
CA PRO A 45 10.76 -2.71 8.55
C PRO A 45 11.20 -4.18 8.64
N HIS A 46 11.42 -4.70 9.86
CA HIS A 46 11.81 -6.09 10.05
C HIS A 46 10.70 -7.05 9.63
N ILE A 47 9.48 -6.82 10.15
CA ILE A 47 8.30 -7.62 9.82
C ILE A 47 8.04 -7.62 8.32
N ALA A 48 8.07 -6.43 7.69
CA ALA A 48 7.80 -6.30 6.26
C ALA A 48 8.87 -7.00 5.39
N ARG A 49 10.13 -7.03 5.83
CA ARG A 49 11.19 -7.80 5.15
C ARG A 49 10.96 -9.30 5.27
N GLU A 50 10.62 -9.80 6.46
CA GLU A 50 10.34 -11.21 6.65
C GLU A 50 9.12 -11.66 5.82
N TYR A 51 8.06 -10.84 5.79
CA TYR A 51 6.89 -11.10 4.96
C TYR A 51 7.26 -11.15 3.49
N LYS A 52 8.06 -10.19 3.01
CA LYS A 52 8.56 -10.19 1.62
C LYS A 52 9.37 -11.45 1.29
N GLU A 53 10.30 -11.86 2.16
CA GLU A 53 11.12 -13.07 1.96
C GLU A 53 10.26 -14.34 1.84
N ARG A 54 9.13 -14.38 2.55
CA ARG A 54 8.17 -15.49 2.53
C ARG A 54 7.08 -15.34 1.45
N GLY A 55 7.10 -14.26 0.66
CA GLY A 55 6.07 -13.98 -0.35
C GLY A 55 4.70 -13.61 0.22
N ILE A 56 4.66 -13.18 1.48
CA ILE A 56 3.43 -12.76 2.18
C ILE A 56 3.14 -11.30 1.83
N LYS A 57 1.94 -11.08 1.31
CA LYS A 57 1.40 -9.75 1.01
C LYS A 57 0.79 -9.15 2.27
N TRP A 58 0.86 -7.83 2.38
CA TRP A 58 0.32 -7.10 3.53
C TRP A 58 -0.29 -5.77 3.12
N VAL A 59 -1.05 -5.18 4.04
CA VAL A 59 -1.73 -3.90 3.86
C VAL A 59 -1.42 -2.96 5.02
N ILE A 60 -1.61 -1.66 4.81
CA ILE A 60 -1.56 -0.65 5.88
C ILE A 60 -2.98 -0.16 6.13
N ILE A 61 -3.36 -0.10 7.41
CA ILE A 61 -4.59 0.57 7.85
C ILE A 61 -4.21 1.92 8.44
N GLY A 62 -4.79 3.00 7.91
CA GLY A 62 -4.48 4.38 8.27
C GLY A 62 -5.70 5.12 8.81
N ASP A 63 -5.45 6.11 9.67
CA ASP A 63 -6.49 7.00 10.17
C ASP A 63 -6.72 8.16 9.18
N ASN A 64 -6.99 9.36 9.68
CA ASN A 64 -7.23 10.56 8.90
C ASN A 64 -5.93 11.15 8.30
N ASN A 65 -6.04 11.74 7.11
CA ASN A 65 -4.99 12.46 6.42
C ASN A 65 -3.68 11.65 6.28
N TYR A 66 -3.79 10.34 6.04
CA TYR A 66 -2.64 9.45 5.94
C TYR A 66 -1.65 9.92 4.86
N GLY A 67 -0.37 9.96 5.21
CA GLY A 67 0.69 10.44 4.32
C GLY A 67 0.94 11.95 4.34
N GLU A 68 0.49 12.64 5.38
CA GLU A 68 0.86 14.03 5.64
C GLU A 68 2.40 14.19 5.79
N GLY A 69 2.92 15.38 5.45
CA GLY A 69 4.35 15.70 5.53
C GLY A 69 5.01 15.86 4.16
N SER A 70 6.34 15.85 4.10
CA SER A 70 7.11 16.27 2.91
C SER A 70 7.73 15.13 2.08
N SER A 71 8.00 13.97 2.68
CA SER A 71 8.76 12.87 2.03
C SER A 71 7.84 11.89 1.28
N ARG A 72 7.05 12.38 0.33
CA ARG A 72 5.86 11.66 -0.16
C ARG A 72 6.12 10.55 -1.19
N GLU A 73 7.20 10.62 -1.98
CA GLU A 73 7.48 9.60 -3.03
C GLU A 73 8.09 8.33 -2.44
N HIS A 74 9.18 8.48 -1.66
CA HIS A 74 9.78 7.36 -0.94
C HIS A 74 8.80 6.68 0.02
N ALA A 75 7.88 7.44 0.62
CA ALA A 75 6.82 6.90 1.46
C ALA A 75 5.85 5.96 0.71
N ALA A 76 5.80 6.00 -0.63
CA ALA A 76 5.06 5.03 -1.43
C ALA A 76 5.98 3.92 -1.99
N MET A 77 7.21 4.25 -2.37
CA MET A 77 8.17 3.29 -2.94
C MET A 77 8.60 2.23 -1.94
N THR A 78 8.84 2.62 -0.67
CA THR A 78 9.33 1.72 0.37
C THR A 78 8.29 0.65 0.76
N PRO A 79 7.02 0.97 1.05
CA PRO A 79 5.99 -0.05 1.24
C PRO A 79 5.87 -0.98 0.02
N ARG A 80 5.87 -0.42 -1.20
CA ARG A 80 5.79 -1.22 -2.43
C ARG A 80 6.95 -2.20 -2.55
N TYR A 81 8.17 -1.71 -2.33
CA TYR A 81 9.39 -2.51 -2.35
C TYR A 81 9.36 -3.65 -1.33
N LEU A 82 8.73 -3.42 -0.17
CA LEU A 82 8.60 -4.38 0.92
C LEU A 82 7.34 -5.27 0.84
N GLY A 83 6.58 -5.24 -0.27
CA GLY A 83 5.46 -6.16 -0.50
C GLY A 83 4.08 -5.67 -0.04
N CYS A 84 3.93 -4.38 0.26
CA CYS A 84 2.63 -3.76 0.50
C CYS A 84 1.80 -3.77 -0.80
N GLU A 85 0.57 -4.25 -0.73
CA GLU A 85 -0.35 -4.27 -1.87
C GLU A 85 -1.43 -3.20 -1.79
N ALA A 86 -1.84 -2.81 -0.58
CA ALA A 86 -2.87 -1.80 -0.38
C ALA A 86 -2.62 -0.94 0.86
N VAL A 87 -3.08 0.30 0.79
CA VAL A 87 -3.28 1.16 1.96
C VAL A 87 -4.75 1.50 2.02
N ILE A 88 -5.38 1.20 3.15
CA ILE A 88 -6.77 1.52 3.43
C ILE A 88 -6.77 2.58 4.53
N ALA A 89 -7.36 3.74 4.31
CA ALA A 89 -7.35 4.82 5.31
C ALA A 89 -8.70 5.54 5.43
N LYS A 90 -8.95 6.26 6.53
CA LYS A 90 -10.13 7.15 6.60
C LYS A 90 -10.04 8.27 5.56
N SER A 91 -8.84 8.82 5.37
CA SER A 91 -8.55 9.78 4.29
C SER A 91 -7.06 9.88 4.01
N PHE A 92 -6.68 10.42 2.84
CA PHE A 92 -5.28 10.59 2.43
C PHE A 92 -4.89 12.05 2.22
N ALA A 93 -3.62 12.35 2.47
CA ALA A 93 -2.99 13.55 1.92
C ALA A 93 -2.86 13.42 0.40
N ARG A 94 -3.42 14.39 -0.35
CA ARG A 94 -3.56 14.36 -1.83
C ARG A 94 -2.33 13.86 -2.61
N ILE A 95 -1.13 14.39 -2.30
CA ILE A 95 0.08 14.01 -3.04
C ILE A 95 0.53 12.59 -2.68
N HIS A 96 0.37 12.18 -1.42
CA HIS A 96 0.74 10.83 -1.03
C HIS A 96 -0.17 9.78 -1.68
N GLU A 97 -1.48 10.03 -1.71
CA GLU A 97 -2.43 9.20 -2.45
C GLU A 97 -1.99 9.00 -3.91
N THR A 98 -1.62 10.09 -4.59
CA THR A 98 -1.14 10.03 -5.98
C THR A 98 0.12 9.18 -6.11
N ASN A 99 1.03 9.24 -5.14
CA ASN A 99 2.27 8.47 -5.17
C ASN A 99 2.01 6.97 -4.93
N LEU A 100 1.10 6.60 -4.03
CA LEU A 100 0.68 5.21 -3.85
C LEU A 100 0.17 4.62 -5.17
N LYS A 101 -0.73 5.33 -5.85
CA LYS A 101 -1.27 4.94 -7.16
C LYS A 101 -0.17 4.75 -8.20
N LYS A 102 0.78 5.69 -8.28
CA LYS A 102 1.92 5.60 -9.22
C LYS A 102 2.81 4.38 -8.97
N GLN A 103 2.97 3.97 -7.71
CA GLN A 103 3.76 2.78 -7.34
C GLN A 103 2.97 1.47 -7.45
N GLY A 104 1.70 1.52 -7.89
CA GLY A 104 0.84 0.35 -8.02
C GLY A 104 0.30 -0.17 -6.69
N ILE A 105 0.41 0.60 -5.60
CA ILE A 105 -0.28 0.30 -4.35
C ILE A 105 -1.73 0.74 -4.48
N LEU A 106 -2.66 -0.11 -4.05
CA LEU A 106 -4.07 0.21 -4.04
C LEU A 106 -4.39 1.16 -2.89
N ALA A 107 -4.71 2.42 -3.19
CA ALA A 107 -5.08 3.45 -2.21
C ALA A 107 -6.61 3.51 -2.07
N LEU A 108 -7.13 3.00 -0.95
CA LEU A 108 -8.56 2.87 -0.69
C LEU A 108 -8.96 3.67 0.55
N THR A 109 -10.16 4.21 0.53
CA THR A 109 -10.77 4.79 1.73
C THR A 109 -11.99 4.01 2.17
N PHE A 110 -12.26 4.03 3.46
CA PHE A 110 -13.52 3.47 3.98
C PHE A 110 -14.71 4.24 3.40
N VAL A 111 -15.80 3.53 3.09
CA VAL A 111 -17.10 4.17 2.82
C VAL A 111 -17.68 4.69 4.13
N ASP A 112 -17.69 3.87 5.18
CA ASP A 112 -17.98 4.29 6.55
C ASP A 112 -16.67 4.39 7.35
N PRO A 113 -16.22 5.60 7.75
CA PRO A 113 -15.01 5.76 8.54
C PRO A 113 -15.00 5.01 9.89
N LEU A 114 -16.17 4.60 10.41
CA LEU A 114 -16.28 3.77 11.62
C LEU A 114 -15.83 2.33 11.39
N ASP A 115 -15.78 1.86 10.14
CA ASP A 115 -15.26 0.52 9.81
C ASP A 115 -13.77 0.37 10.16
N TYR A 116 -13.05 1.47 10.33
CA TYR A 116 -11.67 1.47 10.85
C TYR A 116 -11.57 0.75 12.20
N ASP A 117 -12.52 0.98 13.10
CA ASP A 117 -12.49 0.46 14.47
C ASP A 117 -12.84 -1.04 14.54
N LYS A 118 -13.29 -1.63 13.42
CA LYS A 118 -13.62 -3.06 13.32
C LYS A 118 -12.41 -3.93 13.01
N ILE A 119 -11.34 -3.35 12.47
CA ILE A 119 -10.15 -4.09 12.06
C ILE A 119 -9.28 -4.38 13.28
N MET A 120 -8.88 -5.64 13.44
CA MET A 120 -8.00 -6.12 14.51
C MET A 120 -6.58 -6.39 13.99
N GLU A 121 -5.58 -6.37 14.89
CA GLU A 121 -4.15 -6.52 14.52
C GLU A 121 -3.83 -7.88 13.85
N ASP A 122 -4.58 -8.92 14.17
CA ASP A 122 -4.38 -10.30 13.69
C ASP A 122 -5.31 -10.73 12.55
N ASP A 123 -6.18 -9.84 12.08
CA ASP A 123 -7.09 -10.11 10.98
C ASP A 123 -6.35 -10.50 9.68
N ARG A 124 -7.01 -11.32 8.86
CA ARG A 124 -6.67 -11.43 7.43
C ARG A 124 -7.65 -10.61 6.62
N ILE A 125 -7.13 -9.91 5.61
CA ILE A 125 -7.93 -9.01 4.77
C ILE A 125 -7.98 -9.54 3.34
N SER A 126 -9.18 -9.68 2.79
CA SER A 126 -9.38 -9.99 1.38
C SER A 126 -10.06 -8.82 0.67
N ILE A 127 -9.37 -8.23 -0.30
CA ILE A 127 -9.94 -7.18 -1.17
C ILE A 127 -10.40 -7.85 -2.46
N THR A 128 -11.71 -7.81 -2.74
CA THR A 128 -12.32 -8.55 -3.85
C THR A 128 -12.98 -7.60 -4.86
N GLY A 129 -13.33 -8.12 -6.04
CA GLY A 129 -13.98 -7.31 -7.10
C GLY A 129 -13.01 -6.42 -7.90
N LEU A 130 -11.69 -6.60 -7.77
CA LEU A 130 -10.70 -5.78 -8.48
C LEU A 130 -10.71 -5.95 -10.01
N ASN A 131 -11.23 -7.06 -10.52
CA ASN A 131 -11.34 -7.29 -11.97
C ASN A 131 -12.34 -6.34 -12.65
N ASP A 132 -13.34 -5.88 -11.90
CA ASP A 132 -14.43 -5.02 -12.38
C ASP A 132 -14.24 -3.55 -12.00
N LEU A 133 -13.03 -3.17 -11.57
CA LEU A 133 -12.70 -1.82 -11.10
C LEU A 133 -13.03 -0.78 -12.18
N ARG A 134 -13.90 0.18 -11.81
CA ARG A 134 -14.36 1.28 -12.67
C ARG A 134 -14.35 2.59 -11.89
N PRO A 135 -14.20 3.75 -12.53
CA PRO A 135 -14.21 5.02 -11.81
C PRO A 135 -15.46 5.13 -10.91
N LYS A 136 -15.24 5.49 -9.63
CA LYS A 136 -16.28 5.60 -8.59
C LYS A 136 -16.96 4.29 -8.19
N SER A 137 -16.43 3.12 -8.56
CA SER A 137 -16.92 1.85 -8.04
C SER A 137 -16.58 1.66 -6.56
N THR A 138 -17.43 0.93 -5.85
CA THR A 138 -17.13 0.43 -4.51
C THR A 138 -16.39 -0.91 -4.62
N ILE A 139 -15.49 -1.17 -3.67
CA ILE A 139 -14.72 -2.41 -3.56
C ILE A 139 -15.14 -3.12 -2.29
N ASN A 140 -15.36 -4.43 -2.37
CA ASN A 140 -15.67 -5.23 -1.18
C ASN A 140 -14.39 -5.65 -0.46
N CYS A 141 -14.39 -5.53 0.86
CA CYS A 141 -13.30 -5.94 1.74
C CYS A 141 -13.83 -6.86 2.82
N ILE A 142 -13.25 -8.06 2.90
CA ILE A 142 -13.64 -9.09 3.85
C ILE A 142 -12.58 -9.13 4.95
N LEU A 143 -12.99 -8.87 6.18
CA LEU A 143 -12.21 -9.02 7.40
C LEU A 143 -12.42 -10.43 7.92
N HIS A 144 -11.33 -11.19 8.04
CA HIS A 144 -11.32 -12.52 8.62
C HIS A 144 -10.77 -12.41 10.03
N HIS A 145 -11.68 -12.28 11.00
CA HIS A 145 -11.39 -12.30 12.42
C HIS A 145 -11.10 -13.73 12.89
N ASN A 146 -10.56 -13.87 14.11
CA ASN A 146 -10.38 -15.18 14.73
C ASN A 146 -11.71 -15.90 15.01
N ASP A 147 -12.79 -15.15 15.23
CA ASP A 147 -14.10 -15.65 15.64
C ASP A 147 -15.18 -15.53 14.55
N GLY A 148 -14.86 -14.97 13.38
CA GLY A 148 -15.85 -14.78 12.32
C GLY A 148 -15.35 -14.01 11.11
N ILE A 149 -16.28 -13.66 10.24
CA ILE A 149 -16.03 -12.86 9.04
C ILE A 149 -16.96 -11.64 9.08
N GLU A 150 -16.42 -10.47 8.77
CA GLU A 150 -17.18 -9.25 8.55
C GLU A 150 -16.86 -8.65 7.18
N GLU A 151 -17.87 -8.06 6.52
CA GLU A 151 -17.69 -7.39 5.23
C GLU A 151 -17.85 -5.88 5.38
N ILE A 152 -16.91 -5.13 4.82
CA ILE A 152 -16.93 -3.67 4.79
C ILE A 152 -16.79 -3.17 3.35
N SER A 153 -17.28 -1.96 3.11
CA SER A 153 -17.22 -1.32 1.80
C SER A 153 -16.10 -0.29 1.74
N LEU A 154 -15.26 -0.38 0.70
CA LEU A 154 -14.19 0.57 0.42
C LEU A 154 -14.49 1.34 -0.86
N GLN A 155 -13.98 2.55 -0.95
CA GLN A 155 -14.09 3.41 -2.12
C GLN A 155 -12.72 3.91 -2.56
N HIS A 156 -12.66 4.50 -3.75
CA HIS A 156 -11.42 4.96 -4.34
C HIS A 156 -11.65 6.14 -5.29
N SER A 157 -10.58 6.91 -5.58
CA SER A 157 -10.66 8.07 -6.48
C SER A 157 -9.93 7.88 -7.82
N TYR A 158 -9.59 6.64 -8.18
CA TYR A 158 -8.95 6.31 -9.47
C TYR A 158 -9.79 6.76 -10.67
N ASN A 159 -9.13 7.39 -11.64
CA ASN A 159 -9.62 7.54 -13.01
C ASN A 159 -9.09 6.41 -13.90
N GLU A 160 -9.53 6.35 -15.16
CA GLU A 160 -9.15 5.28 -16.10
C GLU A 160 -7.62 5.11 -16.23
N SER A 161 -6.88 6.19 -16.48
CA SER A 161 -5.41 6.13 -16.61
C SER A 161 -4.71 5.64 -15.34
N GLN A 162 -5.22 6.01 -14.16
CA GLN A 162 -4.69 5.52 -12.89
C GLN A 162 -5.00 4.03 -12.68
N MET A 163 -6.12 3.53 -13.20
CA MET A 163 -6.44 2.10 -13.17
C MET A 163 -5.50 1.30 -14.08
N GLU A 164 -5.12 1.86 -15.22
CA GLU A 164 -4.09 1.27 -16.09
C GLU A 164 -2.74 1.15 -15.36
N TRP A 165 -2.33 2.19 -14.61
CA TRP A 165 -1.13 2.11 -13.77
C TRP A 165 -1.19 0.97 -12.77
N PHE A 166 -2.34 0.79 -12.11
CA PHE A 166 -2.55 -0.30 -11.18
C PHE A 166 -2.48 -1.67 -11.86
N ARG A 167 -3.16 -1.86 -13.00
CA ARG A 167 -3.15 -3.11 -13.78
C ARG A 167 -1.76 -3.48 -14.28
N ALA A 168 -0.94 -2.49 -14.66
CA ALA A 168 0.45 -2.69 -15.04
C ALA A 168 1.42 -2.82 -13.84
N GLY A 169 0.92 -2.66 -12.61
CA GLY A 169 1.70 -2.74 -11.37
C GLY A 169 2.52 -1.49 -11.03
N SER A 170 2.60 -0.49 -11.91
CA SER A 170 3.07 0.88 -11.64
C SER A 170 2.87 1.77 -12.88
N ALA A 171 2.92 3.09 -12.69
CA ALA A 171 2.93 4.04 -13.80
C ALA A 171 4.20 3.90 -14.68
N LEU A 172 5.34 3.53 -14.08
CA LEU A 172 6.60 3.35 -14.81
C LEU A 172 6.53 2.14 -15.75
N ASN A 173 5.82 1.08 -15.37
CA ASN A 173 5.65 -0.10 -16.22
C ASN A 173 4.86 0.22 -17.51
N ILE A 174 3.90 1.15 -17.44
CA ILE A 174 3.18 1.63 -18.64
C ILE A 174 4.14 2.36 -19.58
N LEU A 175 4.95 3.29 -19.06
CA LEU A 175 5.90 4.05 -19.87
C LEU A 175 6.90 3.12 -20.59
N ARG A 176 7.45 2.14 -19.87
CA ARG A 176 8.33 1.12 -20.46
C ARG A 176 7.63 0.34 -21.58
N SER A 177 6.37 -0.07 -21.37
CA SER A 177 5.63 -0.81 -22.41
C SER A 177 5.36 0.02 -23.68
N MET A 178 5.19 1.34 -23.54
CA MET A 178 5.00 2.24 -24.69
C MET A 178 6.29 2.40 -25.49
N GLU A 179 7.42 2.57 -24.82
CA GLU A 179 8.75 2.61 -25.45
C GLU A 179 9.07 1.30 -26.20
N ASP A 180 8.78 0.15 -25.59
CA ASP A 180 8.99 -1.17 -26.23
C ASP A 180 8.15 -1.33 -27.51
N VAL A 181 6.94 -0.77 -27.57
CA VAL A 181 6.09 -0.78 -28.77
C VAL A 181 6.67 0.12 -29.86
N GLU A 182 7.04 1.36 -29.52
CA GLU A 182 7.64 2.30 -30.47
C GLU A 182 8.96 1.79 -31.06
N GLU A 183 9.81 1.12 -30.26
CA GLU A 183 11.04 0.50 -30.77
C GLU A 183 10.78 -0.64 -31.75
N ASN A 184 9.75 -1.45 -31.49
CA ASN A 184 9.41 -2.57 -32.36
C ASN A 184 8.79 -2.11 -33.69
N GLU A 185 7.91 -1.10 -33.68
CA GLU A 185 7.37 -0.50 -34.90
C GLU A 185 8.47 0.14 -35.77
N ASN A 186 9.46 0.79 -35.14
CA ASN A 186 10.61 1.37 -35.83
C ASN A 186 11.56 0.31 -36.42
N LYS A 187 11.62 -0.90 -35.85
CA LYS A 187 12.37 -2.03 -36.42
C LYS A 187 11.65 -2.70 -37.59
N LEU A 188 10.31 -2.73 -37.59
CA LEU A 188 9.49 -3.31 -38.67
C LEU A 188 9.41 -2.42 -39.92
N THR A 189 9.67 -1.12 -39.76
CA THR A 189 9.60 -0.12 -40.84
C THR A 189 10.96 0.22 -41.46
N ARG A 190 12.04 -0.44 -41.01
CA ARG A 190 13.41 -0.37 -41.57
C ARG A 190 13.80 -1.69 -42.22
#